data_AF-A0A6A4ZJ23-F1
#
_entry.id   AF-A0A6A4ZJ23-F1
#
_cell.length_a   1.000
_cell.length_b   1.000
_cell.length_c   1.000
_cell.angle_alpha   90.00
_cell.angle_beta   90.00
_cell.angle_gamma   90.00
#
_symmetry.space_group_name_H-M   'P 1'
#
loop_
_entity.id
_entity.type
_entity.pdbx_description
1 polymer ?
#
loop_
_entity_poly.entity_id
_entity_poly.type
_entity_poly.pdbx_seq_one_letter_code
_entity_poly.pdbx_strand_id
1 'polypeptide(L)'
;MSAFTPKSDNKKPLLEQDEQLPEVYNSLHFKSVQDPYRTVHDDRMSVYSTIHAGHGVESMLSGGLERFYEKYKDLSKRVNLHLATPEVRFENLSYTVQARQMTMAEKQGTVGSYIGRIFTPFKQPVYKEKVVLQPMSGIIKPGSMTLILANPGSGKSTFLKALAGKLDQDAKCVQGGDITFSGLKSSDIDPKKIVGLVDQRDNHAATLTVRETFKFADMCLNGNPDNHPEELREVAKLRTEMIMQLLGLTNCADTVVGDALLRGLSGGERKRVTVGEMLVGGQSVFLCDEISTGLDSAATFDIVTSLRTWCKTMGGTVIIALLQPTPEVVEQFDDILMLNEGYMVYHGPRTSILPYFENLGFYCPLRVDPADFLIEVTSGRGK
;
A
#
# COMPACT_ATOMS: atom_id res chain seq x y z
N MET A 1 51.93 21.16 8.76
CA MET A 1 52.57 19.86 9.08
C MET A 1 52.43 19.61 10.57
N SER A 2 52.08 18.36 10.90
CA SER A 2 51.75 17.74 12.19
C SER A 2 52.22 18.39 13.50
N ALA A 3 51.36 18.34 14.53
CA ALA A 3 51.51 17.42 15.68
C ALA A 3 50.31 17.55 16.66
N PHE A 4 50.20 16.59 17.59
CA PHE A 4 49.35 16.50 18.79
C PHE A 4 48.15 15.52 18.76
N THR A 5 48.40 14.29 19.22
CA THR A 5 47.50 13.54 20.15
C THR A 5 47.52 14.25 21.53
N PRO A 6 46.59 14.09 22.52
CA PRO A 6 45.84 12.87 22.91
C PRO A 6 44.44 13.10 23.60
N LYS A 7 43.89 12.02 24.22
CA LYS A 7 42.99 11.90 25.40
C LYS A 7 41.48 11.64 25.22
N SER A 8 41.10 10.49 25.81
CA SER A 8 39.80 10.12 26.35
C SER A 8 39.35 11.04 27.48
N ASP A 9 38.07 11.42 27.51
CA ASP A 9 37.37 11.67 28.77
C ASP A 9 35.84 11.48 28.65
N ASN A 10 35.30 10.89 29.70
CA ASN A 10 33.93 10.43 29.89
C ASN A 10 32.84 11.51 29.72
N LYS A 11 31.77 11.20 28.98
CA LYS A 11 30.42 11.70 29.30
C LYS A 11 29.40 10.55 29.24
N LYS A 12 28.63 10.48 30.32
CA LYS A 12 27.69 9.45 30.78
C LYS A 12 26.56 9.15 29.78
N PRO A 13 25.96 7.94 29.81
CA PRO A 13 24.69 7.67 29.15
C PRO A 13 23.57 8.48 29.83
N LEU A 14 22.79 9.21 29.03
CA LEU A 14 21.55 9.87 29.47
C LEU A 14 20.40 8.85 29.37
N LEU A 15 20.33 7.94 30.33
CA LEU A 15 19.11 7.19 30.62
C LEU A 15 19.05 6.93 32.12
N GLU A 16 18.11 7.60 32.79
CA GLU A 16 17.42 7.29 34.06
C GLU A 16 16.52 8.52 34.33
N GLN A 17 15.22 8.49 34.61
CA GLN A 17 14.21 7.47 34.94
C GLN A 17 12.82 8.06 34.63
N ASP A 18 11.84 7.18 34.42
CA ASP A 18 10.37 7.41 34.48
C ASP A 18 9.64 8.10 33.32
N GLU A 19 9.72 7.53 32.12
CA GLU A 19 8.53 7.40 31.25
C GLU A 19 8.27 5.91 31.04
N GLN A 20 7.30 5.37 31.78
CA GLN A 20 6.82 4.00 31.55
C GLN A 20 6.21 3.94 30.14
N LEU A 21 6.94 3.33 29.21
CA LEU A 21 6.39 2.85 27.94
C LEU A 21 5.11 2.05 28.25
N PRO A 22 3.98 2.34 27.57
CA PRO A 22 2.75 1.57 27.73
C PRO A 22 3.04 0.07 27.58
N GLU A 23 2.42 -0.79 28.40
CA GLU A 23 2.67 -2.26 28.42
C GLU A 23 2.57 -2.92 27.03
N VAL A 24 1.82 -2.31 26.10
CA VAL A 24 1.72 -2.72 24.70
C VAL A 24 3.10 -2.74 24.02
N TYR A 25 4.02 -1.83 24.37
CA TYR A 25 5.38 -1.76 23.83
C TYR A 25 6.36 -2.74 24.48
N ASN A 26 6.13 -3.18 25.72
CA ASN A 26 6.93 -4.26 26.33
C ASN A 26 6.63 -5.64 25.68
N SER A 27 5.47 -5.79 25.05
CA SER A 27 5.15 -6.98 24.25
C SER A 27 5.83 -6.99 22.87
N LEU A 28 6.33 -5.83 22.42
CA LEU A 28 7.13 -5.67 21.21
C LEU A 28 8.61 -5.78 21.55
N HIS A 29 9.02 -6.93 22.08
CA HIS A 29 10.42 -7.33 21.99
C HIS A 29 10.75 -7.50 20.49
N PHE A 30 11.31 -6.45 19.88
CA PHE A 30 12.15 -6.60 18.70
C PHE A 30 13.34 -7.46 19.10
N LYS A 31 13.16 -8.77 19.03
CA LYS A 31 14.30 -9.69 18.99
C LYS A 31 15.04 -9.38 17.69
N SER A 32 16.30 -9.03 17.87
CA SER A 32 17.32 -9.08 16.82
C SER A 32 17.05 -10.25 15.87
N VAL A 33 17.07 -9.97 14.56
CA VAL A 33 16.93 -10.94 13.46
C VAL A 33 18.07 -11.98 13.45
N GLN A 34 18.94 -11.98 14.46
CA GLN A 34 20.07 -12.91 14.61
C GLN A 34 19.92 -13.96 15.72
N ASP A 35 18.82 -13.98 16.49
CA ASP A 35 18.57 -15.04 17.50
C ASP A 35 17.30 -15.86 17.20
N PRO A 36 17.33 -16.82 16.26
CA PRO A 36 16.40 -17.94 16.28
C PRO A 36 16.88 -18.93 17.37
N TYR A 37 15.95 -19.65 18.01
CA TYR A 37 16.19 -20.73 18.98
C TYR A 37 16.39 -20.32 20.46
N ARG A 38 15.25 -20.11 21.13
CA ARG A 38 15.02 -20.78 22.42
C ARG A 38 13.78 -21.64 22.28
N THR A 39 13.99 -22.94 22.16
CA THR A 39 12.96 -23.97 22.25
C THR A 39 12.31 -23.88 23.63
N VAL A 40 11.02 -23.55 23.67
CA VAL A 40 10.17 -23.92 24.81
C VAL A 40 9.55 -25.25 24.41
N HIS A 41 10.03 -26.34 25.02
CA HIS A 41 9.34 -27.61 24.99
C HIS A 41 8.00 -27.42 25.70
N ASP A 42 6.90 -27.48 24.95
CA ASP A 42 5.58 -27.74 25.51
C ASP A 42 5.13 -29.14 25.05
N ASP A 43 5.15 -30.09 25.99
CA ASP A 43 4.76 -31.49 25.80
C ASP A 43 3.23 -31.61 25.72
N ARG A 44 2.65 -31.07 24.64
CA ARG A 44 1.26 -31.32 24.25
C ARG A 44 1.15 -31.67 22.76
N MET A 45 1.81 -32.78 22.38
CA MET A 45 1.44 -33.53 21.18
C MET A 45 0.18 -34.36 21.44
N SER A 46 -0.91 -34.00 20.74
CA SER A 46 -2.03 -34.82 20.24
C SER A 46 -3.23 -33.88 20.11
N VAL A 47 -3.81 -33.61 18.94
CA VAL A 47 -4.67 -34.53 18.18
C VAL A 47 -4.68 -34.24 16.66
N TYR A 48 -3.87 -33.32 16.13
CA TYR A 48 -3.94 -32.91 14.70
C TYR A 48 -2.73 -33.30 13.83
N SER A 49 -2.07 -34.41 14.12
CA SER A 49 -0.98 -34.94 13.29
C SER A 49 -1.42 -36.21 12.56
N THR A 50 -2.07 -36.06 11.41
CA THR A 50 -1.90 -36.89 10.20
C THR A 50 -2.91 -36.44 9.15
N ILE A 51 -2.55 -35.44 8.36
CA ILE A 51 -3.02 -35.37 6.97
C ILE A 51 -1.77 -35.25 6.12
N HIS A 52 -1.44 -36.35 5.44
CA HIS A 52 -0.35 -36.39 4.49
C HIS A 52 -0.43 -35.22 3.50
N ALA A 53 0.72 -34.58 3.31
CA ALA A 53 1.01 -33.68 2.21
C ALA A 53 0.71 -34.39 0.88
N GLY A 54 -0.41 -34.01 0.26
CA GLY A 54 -0.85 -34.56 -1.02
C GLY A 54 -2.26 -34.11 -1.40
N HIS A 55 -3.16 -33.94 -0.42
CA HIS A 55 -4.57 -33.53 -0.65
C HIS A 55 -5.02 -32.34 0.23
N GLY A 56 -4.08 -31.61 0.82
CA GLY A 56 -4.38 -30.58 1.83
C GLY A 56 -5.08 -29.34 1.27
N VAL A 57 -4.51 -28.70 0.25
CA VAL A 57 -5.02 -27.41 -0.24
C VAL A 57 -6.40 -27.57 -0.88
N GLU A 58 -6.59 -28.50 -1.81
CA GLU A 58 -7.89 -28.71 -2.48
C GLU A 58 -9.01 -29.11 -1.52
N SER A 59 -8.72 -29.99 -0.53
CA SER A 59 -9.68 -30.32 0.52
C SER A 59 -9.93 -29.17 1.51
N MET A 60 -9.03 -28.19 1.60
CA MET A 60 -9.21 -26.99 2.43
C MET A 60 -10.02 -25.92 1.69
N LEU A 61 -9.80 -25.77 0.38
CA LEU A 61 -10.58 -24.89 -0.49
C LEU A 61 -12.06 -25.31 -0.54
N SER A 62 -12.34 -26.62 -0.49
CA SER A 62 -13.71 -27.15 -0.43
C SER A 62 -14.42 -26.91 0.90
N GLY A 63 -13.67 -26.64 1.99
CA GLY A 63 -14.20 -26.31 3.31
C GLY A 63 -14.57 -24.85 3.52
N GLY A 64 -14.37 -23.99 2.51
CA GLY A 64 -14.67 -22.55 2.55
C GLY A 64 -13.47 -21.69 2.98
N LEU A 65 -13.50 -20.42 2.56
CA LEU A 65 -12.44 -19.42 2.78
C LEU A 65 -12.11 -19.22 4.28
N GLU A 66 -13.13 -19.34 5.14
CA GLU A 66 -13.01 -19.12 6.59
C GLU A 66 -12.11 -20.16 7.29
N ARG A 67 -12.29 -21.46 7.00
CA ARG A 67 -11.41 -22.52 7.53
C ARG A 67 -9.98 -22.37 7.04
N PHE A 68 -9.82 -21.88 5.81
CA PHE A 68 -8.51 -21.60 5.24
C PHE A 68 -7.80 -20.49 6.03
N TYR A 69 -8.50 -19.39 6.34
CA TYR A 69 -7.98 -18.29 7.15
C TYR A 69 -7.62 -18.71 8.56
N GLU A 70 -8.47 -19.50 9.24
CA GLU A 70 -8.19 -20.00 10.59
C GLU A 70 -6.88 -20.79 10.62
N LYS A 71 -6.70 -21.71 9.67
CA LYS A 71 -5.47 -22.49 9.55
C LYS A 71 -4.26 -21.61 9.25
N TYR A 72 -4.37 -20.65 8.34
CA TYR A 72 -3.29 -19.71 8.05
C TYR A 72 -2.89 -18.92 9.31
N LYS A 73 -3.88 -18.46 10.08
CA LYS A 73 -3.67 -17.71 11.32
C LYS A 73 -2.99 -18.56 12.39
N ASP A 74 -3.39 -19.82 12.54
CA ASP A 74 -2.79 -20.75 13.50
C ASP A 74 -1.36 -21.10 13.14
N LEU A 75 -1.07 -21.37 11.87
CA LEU A 75 0.30 -21.61 11.40
C LEU A 75 1.16 -20.36 11.58
N SER A 76 0.65 -19.19 11.18
CA SER A 76 1.36 -17.91 11.34
C SER A 76 1.68 -17.60 12.80
N LYS A 77 0.80 -17.96 13.74
CA LYS A 77 1.07 -17.85 15.18
C LYS A 77 2.18 -18.79 15.64
N ARG A 78 2.20 -20.04 15.17
CA ARG A 78 3.25 -21.02 15.53
C ARG A 78 4.65 -20.54 15.11
N VAL A 79 4.75 -19.95 13.92
CA VAL A 79 6.01 -19.41 13.40
C VAL A 79 6.29 -17.96 13.85
N ASN A 80 5.48 -17.41 14.75
CA ASN A 80 5.57 -16.03 15.25
C ASN A 80 5.65 -14.95 14.15
N LEU A 81 4.93 -15.16 13.05
CA LEU A 81 4.90 -14.30 11.87
C LEU A 81 3.80 -13.23 11.95
N HIS A 82 3.38 -12.85 13.17
CA HIS A 82 2.30 -11.88 13.35
C HIS A 82 2.84 -10.46 13.26
N LEU A 83 2.77 -9.86 12.08
CA LEU A 83 2.99 -8.43 11.91
C LEU A 83 1.74 -7.70 12.42
N ALA A 84 1.86 -7.01 13.56
CA ALA A 84 0.82 -6.10 14.02
C ALA A 84 0.64 -4.99 12.98
N THR A 85 -0.60 -4.74 12.55
CA THR A 85 -0.90 -3.65 11.62
C THR A 85 -0.61 -2.32 12.30
N PRO A 86 0.33 -1.51 11.78
CA PRO A 86 0.70 -0.27 12.43
C PRO A 86 -0.34 0.83 12.19
N GLU A 87 -0.45 1.75 13.15
CA GLU A 87 -1.06 3.06 12.89
C GLU A 87 -0.13 3.84 11.97
N VAL A 88 -0.65 4.39 10.87
CA VAL A 88 0.13 5.25 9.97
C VAL A 88 -0.20 6.70 10.29
N ARG A 89 0.77 7.44 10.80
CA ARG A 89 0.62 8.86 11.14
C ARG A 89 1.54 9.70 10.28
N PHE A 90 0.98 10.76 9.70
CA PHE A 90 1.74 11.75 8.95
C PHE A 90 1.56 13.11 9.62
N GLU A 91 2.66 13.84 9.83
CA GLU A 91 2.68 15.13 10.52
C GLU A 91 3.38 16.19 9.67
N ASN A 92 2.65 17.26 9.34
CA ASN A 92 3.09 18.35 8.47
C ASN A 92 3.71 17.85 7.15
N LEU A 93 3.21 16.71 6.66
CA LEU A 93 3.71 16.07 5.46
C LEU A 93 3.49 17.00 4.28
N SER A 94 4.59 17.40 3.65
CA SER A 94 4.60 18.25 2.47
C SER A 94 5.60 17.70 1.46
N TYR A 95 5.36 17.96 0.19
CA TYR A 95 6.20 17.42 -0.86
C TYR A 95 6.39 18.44 -1.97
N THR A 96 7.66 18.78 -2.22
CA THR A 96 8.07 19.74 -3.24
C THR A 96 8.98 19.06 -4.25
N VAL A 97 8.69 19.26 -5.54
CA VAL A 97 9.43 18.64 -6.64
C VAL A 97 10.06 19.73 -7.50
N GLN A 98 11.33 19.57 -7.85
CA GLN A 98 11.96 20.39 -8.87
C GLN A 98 11.57 19.88 -10.25
N ALA A 99 10.51 20.47 -10.81
CA ALA A 99 10.01 20.10 -12.14
C ALA A 99 10.66 20.97 -13.23
N ARG A 100 11.01 20.35 -14.36
CA ARG A 100 11.45 21.10 -15.54
C ARG A 100 10.31 21.97 -16.06
N GLN A 101 10.54 23.27 -16.16
CA GLN A 101 9.60 24.19 -16.76
C GLN A 101 9.60 23.98 -18.27
N MET A 102 8.51 23.39 -18.78
CA MET A 102 8.26 23.29 -20.23
C MET A 102 7.52 24.53 -20.70
N THR A 103 8.00 25.13 -21.80
CA THR A 103 7.31 26.24 -22.46
C THR A 103 5.96 25.79 -23.02
N MET A 104 5.01 26.71 -23.22
CA MET A 104 3.69 26.37 -23.80
C MET A 104 3.81 25.71 -25.18
N ALA A 105 4.80 26.13 -25.98
CA ALA A 105 5.11 25.53 -27.28
C ALA A 105 5.60 24.06 -27.18
N GLU A 106 6.40 23.74 -26.16
CA GLU A 106 6.84 22.37 -25.86
C GLU A 106 5.71 21.50 -25.31
N LYS A 107 4.82 22.05 -24.47
CA LYS A 107 3.65 21.33 -23.93
C LYS A 107 2.65 20.93 -25.02
N GLN A 108 2.52 21.74 -26.07
CA GLN A 108 1.61 21.50 -27.19
C GLN A 108 2.24 20.72 -28.34
N GLY A 109 3.53 20.32 -28.25
CA GLY A 109 4.19 19.49 -29.26
C GLY A 109 4.28 20.14 -30.65
N THR A 110 4.33 21.47 -30.73
CA THR A 110 4.35 22.19 -32.02
C THR A 110 5.70 22.03 -32.73
N VAL A 111 5.69 21.98 -34.06
CA VAL A 111 6.91 21.82 -34.90
C VAL A 111 7.97 22.90 -34.59
N GLY A 112 7.54 24.11 -34.24
CA GLY A 112 8.41 25.20 -33.80
C GLY A 112 9.20 24.92 -32.52
N SER A 113 8.68 24.07 -31.61
CA SER A 113 9.39 23.67 -30.39
C SER A 113 10.58 22.73 -30.67
N TYR A 114 10.45 21.86 -31.68
CA TYR A 114 11.54 20.99 -32.15
C TYR A 114 12.61 21.77 -32.90
N ILE A 115 12.19 22.72 -33.75
CA ILE A 115 13.10 23.63 -34.45
C ILE A 115 13.85 24.51 -33.44
N GLY A 116 13.17 25.06 -32.44
CA GLY A 116 13.82 25.85 -31.38
C GLY A 116 14.88 25.07 -30.59
N ARG A 117 14.68 23.76 -30.37
CA ARG A 117 15.69 22.87 -29.75
C ARG A 117 16.94 22.69 -30.62
N ILE A 118 16.76 22.62 -31.94
CA ILE A 118 17.87 22.51 -32.90
C ILE A 118 18.70 23.82 -32.93
N PHE A 119 18.03 24.98 -32.86
CA PHE A 119 18.69 26.29 -32.93
C PHE A 119 19.21 26.84 -31.59
N THR A 120 18.81 26.28 -30.45
CA THR A 120 19.35 26.66 -29.12
C THR A 120 19.79 25.43 -28.29
N PRO A 121 20.82 24.70 -28.72
CA PRO A 121 21.27 23.46 -28.05
C PRO A 121 21.87 23.69 -26.66
N PHE A 122 22.24 24.94 -26.32
CA PHE A 122 22.88 25.30 -25.05
C PHE A 122 21.94 25.85 -23.98
N LYS A 123 20.62 25.89 -24.23
CA LYS A 123 19.67 26.39 -23.23
C LYS A 123 19.45 25.35 -22.13
N GLN A 124 20.01 25.59 -20.95
CA GLN A 124 19.79 24.72 -19.80
C GLN A 124 18.30 24.69 -19.44
N PRO A 125 17.74 23.51 -19.14
CA PRO A 125 16.37 23.40 -18.66
C PRO A 125 16.22 24.15 -17.35
N VAL A 126 15.33 25.14 -17.31
CA VAL A 126 14.98 25.86 -16.08
C VAL A 126 14.13 24.92 -15.23
N TYR A 127 14.58 24.61 -14.02
CA TYR A 127 13.82 23.87 -13.02
C TYR A 127 13.11 24.87 -12.12
N LYS A 128 11.81 24.66 -11.90
CA LYS A 128 11.03 25.43 -10.94
C LYS A 128 10.54 24.48 -9.85
N GLU A 129 10.68 24.91 -8.60
CA GLU A 129 10.08 24.22 -7.48
C GLU A 129 8.56 24.30 -7.59
N LYS A 130 7.94 23.13 -7.59
CA LYS A 130 6.50 22.97 -7.56
C LYS A 130 6.14 22.20 -6.30
N VAL A 131 5.40 22.86 -5.41
CA VAL A 131 4.77 22.19 -4.27
C VAL A 131 3.66 21.31 -4.83
N VAL A 132 3.74 20.01 -4.53
CA VAL A 132 2.75 18.99 -4.96
C VAL A 132 1.81 18.65 -3.81
N LEU A 133 2.35 18.55 -2.60
CA LEU A 133 1.57 18.35 -1.38
C LEU A 133 1.87 19.50 -0.42
N GLN A 134 0.81 20.13 0.07
CA GLN A 134 0.87 21.14 1.11
C GLN A 134 0.95 20.45 2.47
N PRO A 135 1.49 21.11 3.51
CA PRO A 135 1.60 20.52 4.84
C PRO A 135 0.25 20.00 5.33
N MET A 136 0.17 18.69 5.56
CA MET A 136 -1.03 18.04 6.08
C MET A 136 -0.67 17.03 7.18
N SER A 137 -1.59 16.85 8.11
CA SER A 137 -1.42 15.97 9.26
C SER A 137 -2.65 15.08 9.43
N GLY A 138 -2.45 13.82 9.75
CA GLY A 138 -3.54 12.87 9.90
C GLY A 138 -3.08 11.49 10.34
N ILE A 139 -4.05 10.65 10.68
CA ILE A 139 -3.84 9.31 11.22
C ILE A 139 -4.72 8.32 10.46
N ILE A 140 -4.10 7.30 9.88
CA ILE A 140 -4.80 6.15 9.31
C ILE A 140 -4.82 5.05 10.37
N LYS A 141 -6.04 4.67 10.76
CA LYS A 141 -6.27 3.66 11.80
C LYS A 141 -5.83 2.27 11.30
N PRO A 142 -5.30 1.41 12.19
CA PRO A 142 -5.02 0.03 11.85
C PRO A 142 -6.31 -0.73 11.54
N GLY A 143 -6.30 -1.59 10.52
CA GLY A 143 -7.44 -2.44 10.16
C GLY A 143 -8.64 -1.68 9.58
N SER A 144 -8.44 -0.45 9.10
CA SER A 144 -9.46 0.32 8.39
C SER A 144 -9.20 0.38 6.89
N MET A 145 -10.26 0.68 6.14
CA MET A 145 -10.21 0.93 4.72
C MET A 145 -10.49 2.41 4.44
N THR A 146 -9.51 3.14 3.90
CA THR A 146 -9.59 4.58 3.62
C THR A 146 -9.67 4.85 2.13
N LEU A 147 -10.67 5.62 1.69
CA LEU A 147 -10.83 6.08 0.32
C LEU A 147 -10.18 7.44 0.12
N ILE A 148 -9.29 7.57 -0.86
CA ILE A 148 -8.79 8.87 -1.30
C ILE A 148 -9.68 9.39 -2.44
N LEU A 149 -10.39 10.49 -2.19
CA LEU A 149 -11.16 11.23 -3.20
C LEU A 149 -10.41 12.49 -3.59
N ALA A 150 -10.04 12.60 -4.86
CA ALA A 150 -9.26 13.74 -5.33
C ALA A 150 -9.38 13.93 -6.84
N ASN A 151 -9.39 15.20 -7.26
CA ASN A 151 -9.31 15.53 -8.69
C ASN A 151 -7.98 15.06 -9.29
N PRO A 152 -7.94 14.72 -10.60
CA PRO A 152 -6.69 14.45 -11.30
C PRO A 152 -5.68 15.60 -11.11
N GLY A 153 -4.43 15.26 -10.77
CA GLY A 153 -3.37 16.25 -10.51
C GLY A 153 -3.31 16.80 -9.08
N SER A 154 -4.20 16.40 -8.17
CA SER A 154 -4.23 16.88 -6.77
C SER A 154 -3.18 16.26 -5.83
N GLY A 155 -2.28 15.41 -6.34
CA GLY A 155 -1.19 14.84 -5.55
C GLY A 155 -1.46 13.47 -4.91
N LYS A 156 -2.58 12.80 -5.19
CA LYS A 156 -2.92 11.47 -4.63
C LYS A 156 -1.83 10.39 -4.82
N SER A 157 -1.33 10.24 -6.04
CA SER A 157 -0.24 9.30 -6.35
C SER A 157 1.04 9.66 -5.61
N THR A 158 1.33 10.95 -5.46
CA THR A 158 2.47 11.44 -4.67
C THR A 158 2.27 11.12 -3.20
N PHE A 159 1.07 11.33 -2.65
CA PHE A 159 0.78 11.01 -1.26
C PHE A 159 0.95 9.50 -0.97
N LEU A 160 0.40 8.63 -1.81
CA LEU A 160 0.58 7.18 -1.68
C LEU A 160 2.05 6.76 -1.80
N LYS A 161 2.80 7.35 -2.74
CA LYS A 161 4.24 7.06 -2.91
C LYS A 161 5.09 7.58 -1.73
N ALA A 162 4.68 8.68 -1.10
CA ALA A 162 5.30 9.20 0.12
C ALA A 162 5.11 8.20 1.28
N LEU A 163 3.87 7.75 1.49
CA LEU A 163 3.55 6.74 2.52
C LEU A 163 4.29 5.42 2.29
N ALA A 164 4.54 5.04 1.02
CA ALA A 164 5.32 3.86 0.68
C ALA A 164 6.85 4.03 0.84
N GLY A 165 7.35 5.20 1.21
CA GLY A 165 8.79 5.49 1.28
C GLY A 165 9.49 5.42 -0.08
N LYS A 166 8.75 5.60 -1.19
CA LYS A 166 9.31 5.55 -2.56
C LYS A 166 9.81 6.90 -3.07
N LEU A 167 9.52 7.98 -2.35
CA LEU A 167 9.82 9.35 -2.78
C LEU A 167 11.16 9.88 -2.24
N ASP A 168 11.62 9.39 -1.09
CA ASP A 168 12.91 9.77 -0.48
C ASP A 168 14.14 9.36 -1.31
N GLN A 169 13.95 8.61 -2.40
CA GLN A 169 15.02 8.11 -3.26
C GLN A 169 15.40 9.07 -4.39
N ASP A 170 14.58 10.11 -4.64
CA ASP A 170 14.82 11.08 -5.72
C ASP A 170 15.50 12.35 -5.21
N ALA A 171 16.76 12.57 -5.60
CA ALA A 171 17.57 13.74 -5.22
C ALA A 171 16.99 15.12 -5.66
N LYS A 172 15.87 15.14 -6.38
CA LYS A 172 15.18 16.35 -6.88
C LYS A 172 13.90 16.68 -6.11
N CYS A 173 13.66 15.95 -5.03
CA CYS A 173 12.45 16.02 -4.24
C CYS A 173 12.81 16.36 -2.80
N VAL A 174 12.03 17.24 -2.20
CA VAL A 174 12.16 17.61 -0.78
C VAL A 174 10.86 17.23 -0.09
N GLN A 175 10.94 16.22 0.76
CA GLN A 175 9.89 15.89 1.72
C GLN A 175 10.04 16.80 2.94
N GLY A 176 8.94 17.43 3.36
CA GLY A 176 8.82 18.09 4.65
C GLY A 176 7.86 17.31 5.55
N GLY A 177 8.03 17.45 6.86
CA GLY A 177 7.27 16.66 7.84
C GLY A 177 7.76 15.22 7.97
N ASP A 178 7.08 14.45 8.82
CA ASP A 178 7.45 13.08 9.17
C ASP A 178 6.28 12.11 8.95
N ILE A 179 6.61 10.86 8.61
CA ILE A 179 5.68 9.72 8.57
C ILE A 179 6.16 8.71 9.61
N THR A 180 5.25 8.25 10.45
CA THR A 180 5.53 7.26 11.49
C THR A 180 4.57 6.07 11.41
N PHE A 181 5.09 4.89 11.71
CA PHE A 181 4.37 3.63 11.78
C PHE A 181 4.36 3.18 13.23
N SER A 182 3.24 3.37 13.93
CA SER A 182 3.10 3.13 15.38
C SER A 182 4.16 3.86 16.23
N GLY A 183 4.54 5.07 15.80
CA GLY A 183 5.54 5.92 16.46
C GLY A 183 6.98 5.73 15.94
N LEU A 184 7.24 4.73 15.11
CA LEU A 184 8.57 4.47 14.53
C LEU A 184 8.74 5.21 13.21
N LYS A 185 9.90 5.85 13.00
CA LYS A 185 10.17 6.62 11.77
C LYS A 185 10.66 5.71 10.64
N SER A 186 10.62 6.23 9.42
CA SER A 186 11.19 5.56 8.24
C SER A 186 12.70 5.28 8.33
N SER A 187 13.41 5.93 9.26
CA SER A 187 14.82 5.61 9.56
C SER A 187 14.99 4.33 10.37
N ASP A 188 13.99 3.99 11.18
CA ASP A 188 14.05 2.92 12.17
C ASP A 188 13.50 1.61 11.61
N ILE A 189 12.62 1.70 10.60
CA ILE A 189 12.03 0.56 9.92
C ILE A 189 12.11 0.75 8.41
N ASP A 190 12.35 -0.34 7.69
CA ASP A 190 12.20 -0.39 6.23
C ASP A 190 10.70 -0.37 5.84
N PRO A 191 10.18 0.74 5.28
CA PRO A 191 8.76 0.85 4.94
C PRO A 191 8.33 -0.20 3.91
N LYS A 192 9.25 -0.72 3.09
CA LYS A 192 8.94 -1.73 2.05
C LYS A 192 8.42 -3.05 2.62
N LYS A 193 8.80 -3.36 3.88
CA LYS A 193 8.35 -4.56 4.59
C LYS A 193 6.95 -4.40 5.18
N ILE A 194 6.54 -3.17 5.43
CA ILE A 194 5.25 -2.84 6.05
C ILE A 194 4.20 -2.48 5.00
N VAL A 195 4.63 -1.76 3.96
CA VAL A 195 3.76 -1.09 3.00
C VAL A 195 3.90 -1.72 1.62
N GLY A 196 2.80 -2.29 1.11
CA GLY A 196 2.64 -2.66 -0.30
C GLY A 196 2.04 -1.51 -1.09
N LEU A 197 2.57 -1.24 -2.28
CA LEU A 197 2.03 -0.21 -3.20
C LEU A 197 1.73 -0.81 -4.56
N VAL A 198 0.45 -0.82 -4.92
CA VAL A 198 -0.05 -1.10 -6.27
C VAL A 198 -0.05 0.20 -7.07
N ASP A 199 0.79 0.27 -8.10
CA ASP A 199 0.85 1.42 -9.00
C ASP A 199 -0.32 1.39 -10.00
N GLN A 200 -0.56 2.52 -10.67
CA GLN A 200 -1.62 2.67 -11.67
C GLN A 200 -1.42 1.71 -12.86
N ARG A 201 -0.16 1.48 -13.24
CA ARG A 201 0.22 0.64 -14.39
C ARG A 201 0.44 -0.79 -13.95
N ASP A 202 -0.17 -1.71 -14.68
CA ASP A 202 0.09 -3.14 -14.53
C ASP A 202 1.36 -3.49 -15.32
N ASN A 203 2.40 -3.93 -14.61
CA ASN A 203 3.66 -4.33 -15.23
C ASN A 203 4.00 -5.76 -14.80
N HIS A 204 3.72 -6.71 -15.69
CA HIS A 204 3.86 -8.14 -15.43
C HIS A 204 4.81 -8.79 -16.42
N ALA A 205 5.45 -9.87 -16.01
CA ALA A 205 6.14 -10.75 -16.95
C ALA A 205 5.10 -11.53 -17.77
N ALA A 206 4.91 -11.16 -19.04
CA ALA A 206 3.84 -11.67 -19.89
C ALA A 206 3.82 -13.20 -20.04
N THR A 207 4.98 -13.85 -19.94
CA THR A 207 5.15 -15.29 -20.14
C THR A 207 4.88 -16.14 -18.91
N LEU A 208 4.79 -15.54 -17.71
CA LEU A 208 4.52 -16.27 -16.48
C LEU A 208 3.02 -16.50 -16.31
N THR A 209 2.66 -17.62 -15.71
CA THR A 209 1.28 -17.88 -15.24
C THR A 209 0.96 -17.04 -14.01
N VAL A 210 -0.32 -16.94 -13.63
CA VAL A 210 -0.75 -16.24 -12.41
C VAL A 210 -0.08 -16.86 -11.18
N ARG A 211 -0.09 -18.19 -11.07
CA ARG A 211 0.52 -18.92 -9.94
C ARG A 211 2.02 -18.70 -9.87
N GLU A 212 2.71 -18.73 -11.01
CA GLU A 212 4.15 -18.45 -11.08
C GLU A 212 4.46 -17.00 -10.71
N THR A 213 3.67 -16.04 -11.18
CA THR A 213 3.80 -14.62 -10.84
C THR A 213 3.69 -14.42 -9.33
N PHE A 214 2.68 -15.01 -8.68
CA PHE A 214 2.51 -14.88 -7.22
C PHE A 214 3.63 -15.57 -6.45
N LYS A 215 4.06 -16.75 -6.88
CA LYS A 215 5.19 -17.45 -6.27
C LYS A 215 6.48 -16.64 -6.39
N PHE A 216 6.72 -16.02 -7.55
CA PHE A 216 7.89 -15.18 -7.79
C PHE A 216 7.86 -13.91 -6.94
N ALA A 217 6.70 -13.26 -6.81
CA ALA A 217 6.55 -12.08 -5.96
C ALA A 217 6.78 -12.40 -4.47
N ASP A 218 6.24 -13.52 -3.98
CA ASP A 218 6.52 -14.01 -2.62
C ASP A 218 8.01 -14.28 -2.41
N MET A 219 8.69 -14.92 -3.37
CA MET A 219 10.14 -15.14 -3.32
C MET A 219 10.95 -13.84 -3.25
N CYS A 220 10.52 -12.79 -3.96
CA CYS A 220 11.21 -11.50 -3.96
C CYS A 220 11.12 -10.79 -2.61
N LEU A 221 10.02 -10.97 -1.89
CA LEU A 221 9.74 -10.25 -0.64
C LEU A 221 10.13 -11.06 0.61
N ASN A 222 9.94 -12.38 0.57
CA ASN A 222 10.13 -13.28 1.70
C ASN A 222 11.32 -14.24 1.54
N GLY A 223 12.03 -14.19 0.40
CA GLY A 223 13.16 -15.08 0.10
C GLY A 223 12.71 -16.44 -0.45
N ASN A 224 13.68 -17.27 -0.86
CA ASN A 224 13.37 -18.56 -1.49
C ASN A 224 12.75 -19.55 -0.46
N PRO A 225 11.53 -20.08 -0.69
CA PRO A 225 10.87 -21.06 0.16
C PRO A 225 11.67 -22.32 0.46
N ASP A 226 12.57 -22.73 -0.44
CA ASP A 226 13.39 -23.94 -0.24
C ASP A 226 14.49 -23.76 0.81
N ASN A 227 14.83 -22.50 1.14
CA ASN A 227 15.79 -22.18 2.20
C ASN A 227 15.12 -22.11 3.57
N HIS A 228 13.79 -22.15 3.62
CA HIS A 228 13.01 -22.00 4.85
C HIS A 228 12.66 -23.36 5.47
N PRO A 229 12.50 -23.43 6.81
CA PRO A 229 11.88 -24.56 7.49
C PRO A 229 10.54 -24.97 6.85
N GLU A 230 10.18 -26.25 6.95
CA GLU A 230 8.98 -26.81 6.34
C GLU A 230 7.72 -25.99 6.66
N GLU A 231 7.54 -25.59 7.91
CA GLU A 231 6.38 -24.80 8.36
C GLU A 231 6.27 -23.44 7.66
N LEU A 232 7.39 -22.74 7.48
CA LEU A 232 7.43 -21.45 6.80
C LEU A 232 7.17 -21.60 5.29
N ARG A 233 7.64 -22.70 4.70
CA ARG A 233 7.34 -23.06 3.30
C ARG A 233 5.86 -23.39 3.11
N GLU A 234 5.22 -24.05 4.07
CA GLU A 234 3.78 -24.28 4.05
C GLU A 234 2.99 -22.98 4.18
N VAL A 235 3.40 -22.07 5.08
CA VAL A 235 2.77 -20.75 5.23
C VAL A 235 2.84 -19.95 3.93
N ALA A 236 4.00 -19.92 3.28
CA ALA A 236 4.18 -19.25 1.99
C ALA A 236 3.24 -19.80 0.90
N LYS A 237 3.19 -21.13 0.75
CA LYS A 237 2.29 -21.79 -0.20
C LYS A 237 0.82 -21.48 0.10
N LEU A 238 0.40 -21.61 1.36
CA LEU A 238 -0.98 -21.33 1.76
C LEU A 238 -1.34 -19.86 1.50
N ARG A 239 -0.42 -18.92 1.72
CA ARG A 239 -0.65 -17.50 1.43
C ARG A 239 -0.93 -17.29 -0.05
N THR A 240 -0.13 -17.86 -0.95
CA THR A 240 -0.34 -17.73 -2.40
C THR A 240 -1.71 -18.24 -2.83
N GLU A 241 -2.11 -19.43 -2.35
CA GLU A 241 -3.42 -20.02 -2.69
C GLU A 241 -4.58 -19.20 -2.10
N MET A 242 -4.43 -18.71 -0.87
CA MET A 242 -5.40 -17.84 -0.21
C MET A 242 -5.67 -16.56 -1.01
N ILE A 243 -4.60 -15.87 -1.42
CA ILE A 243 -4.72 -14.62 -2.18
C ILE A 243 -5.33 -14.88 -3.56
N MET A 244 -4.98 -16.01 -4.19
CA MET A 244 -5.55 -16.42 -5.47
C MET A 244 -7.05 -16.70 -5.36
N GLN A 245 -7.49 -17.38 -4.29
CA GLN A 245 -8.91 -17.64 -4.05
C GLN A 245 -9.67 -16.36 -3.68
N LEU A 246 -9.09 -15.53 -2.80
CA LEU A 246 -9.66 -14.24 -2.38
C LEU A 246 -9.97 -13.34 -3.58
N LEU A 247 -9.07 -13.29 -4.55
CA LEU A 247 -9.23 -12.48 -5.76
C LEU A 247 -10.03 -13.18 -6.87
N GLY A 248 -10.49 -14.42 -6.64
CA GLY A 248 -11.23 -15.18 -7.65
C GLY A 248 -10.41 -15.48 -8.91
N LEU A 249 -9.11 -15.76 -8.74
CA LEU A 249 -8.15 -16.06 -9.82
C LEU A 249 -7.89 -17.57 -9.98
N THR A 250 -8.57 -18.43 -9.21
CA THR A 250 -8.37 -19.89 -9.24
C THR A 250 -8.58 -20.50 -10.62
N ASN A 251 -9.57 -20.03 -11.37
CA ASN A 251 -9.88 -20.56 -12.71
C ASN A 251 -8.82 -20.23 -13.76
N CYS A 252 -8.04 -19.16 -13.54
CA CYS A 252 -6.99 -18.70 -14.45
C CYS A 252 -5.58 -18.83 -13.83
N ALA A 253 -5.45 -19.62 -12.76
CA ALA A 253 -4.21 -19.78 -12.01
C ALA A 253 -3.01 -20.20 -12.88
N ASP A 254 -3.24 -21.13 -13.80
CA ASP A 254 -2.22 -21.70 -14.68
C ASP A 254 -2.29 -21.10 -16.10
N THR A 255 -2.99 -19.96 -16.25
CA THR A 255 -3.02 -19.17 -17.48
C THR A 255 -1.93 -18.10 -17.45
N VAL A 256 -1.25 -17.89 -18.59
CA VAL A 256 -0.25 -16.82 -18.73
C VAL A 256 -0.88 -15.44 -18.57
N VAL A 257 -0.18 -14.52 -17.90
CA VAL A 257 -0.68 -13.15 -17.70
C VAL A 257 -0.89 -12.44 -19.04
N GLY A 258 0.06 -12.62 -19.97
CA GLY A 258 0.05 -11.99 -21.28
C GLY A 258 0.33 -10.48 -21.25
N ASP A 259 0.38 -9.88 -22.43
CA ASP A 259 0.55 -8.45 -22.64
C ASP A 259 -0.19 -8.02 -23.93
N ALA A 260 0.22 -6.91 -24.55
CA ALA A 260 -0.38 -6.44 -25.79
C ALA A 260 -0.09 -7.35 -27.01
N LEU A 261 0.99 -8.14 -26.97
CA LEU A 261 1.44 -9.00 -28.07
C LEU A 261 1.09 -10.47 -27.81
N LEU A 262 1.15 -10.90 -26.56
CA LEU A 262 0.80 -12.24 -26.12
C LEU A 262 -0.58 -12.22 -25.45
N ARG A 263 -1.56 -12.88 -26.07
CA ARG A 263 -2.88 -13.05 -25.45
C ARG A 263 -2.74 -13.83 -24.14
N GLY A 264 -3.30 -13.27 -23.08
CA GLY A 264 -3.39 -13.91 -21.77
C GLY A 264 -4.72 -13.57 -21.10
N LEU A 265 -4.63 -13.03 -19.88
CA LEU A 265 -5.78 -12.67 -19.05
C LEU A 265 -6.60 -11.51 -19.62
N SER A 266 -7.86 -11.42 -19.19
CA SER A 266 -8.67 -10.22 -19.37
C SER A 266 -8.09 -9.03 -18.58
N GLY A 267 -8.51 -7.80 -18.93
CA GLY A 267 -8.05 -6.60 -18.22
C GLY A 267 -8.36 -6.62 -16.72
N GLY A 268 -9.57 -7.04 -16.34
CA GLY A 268 -9.98 -7.16 -14.93
C GLY A 268 -9.25 -8.28 -14.18
N GLU A 269 -8.98 -9.42 -14.81
CA GLU A 269 -8.14 -10.48 -14.22
C GLU A 269 -6.70 -9.99 -14.05
N ARG A 270 -6.12 -9.32 -15.05
CA ARG A 270 -4.77 -8.77 -14.94
C ARG A 270 -4.66 -7.74 -13.81
N LYS A 271 -5.68 -6.89 -13.62
CA LYS A 271 -5.68 -5.93 -12.50
C LYS A 271 -5.75 -6.63 -11.14
N ARG A 272 -6.55 -7.69 -11.04
CA ARG A 272 -6.57 -8.57 -9.86
C ARG A 272 -5.20 -9.22 -9.62
N VAL A 273 -4.49 -9.65 -10.67
CA VAL A 273 -3.11 -10.14 -10.54
C VAL A 273 -2.18 -9.05 -10.00
N THR A 274 -2.26 -7.80 -10.48
CA THR A 274 -1.45 -6.68 -9.93
C THR A 274 -1.69 -6.48 -8.42
N VAL A 275 -2.95 -6.56 -7.99
CA VAL A 275 -3.30 -6.46 -6.57
C VAL A 275 -2.75 -7.67 -5.80
N GLY A 276 -2.93 -8.88 -6.32
CA GLY A 276 -2.49 -10.11 -5.69
C GLY A 276 -0.97 -10.23 -5.56
N GLU A 277 -0.23 -9.78 -6.57
CA GLU A 277 1.23 -9.77 -6.59
C GLU A 277 1.80 -8.97 -5.41
N MET A 278 1.16 -7.86 -5.04
CA MET A 278 1.57 -7.10 -3.86
C MET A 278 1.05 -7.75 -2.56
N LEU A 279 -0.18 -8.29 -2.53
CA LEU A 279 -0.75 -8.91 -1.33
C LEU A 279 0.00 -10.16 -0.85
N VAL A 280 0.54 -10.97 -1.78
CA VAL A 280 1.33 -12.17 -1.40
C VAL A 280 2.60 -11.83 -0.63
N GLY A 281 3.07 -10.58 -0.73
CA GLY A 281 4.19 -10.06 0.05
C GLY A 281 3.99 -10.14 1.55
N GLY A 282 2.75 -10.16 2.05
CA GLY A 282 2.45 -10.22 3.48
C GLY A 282 2.61 -8.88 4.21
N GLN A 283 2.62 -7.77 3.48
CA GLN A 283 2.62 -6.41 4.04
C GLN A 283 1.31 -6.12 4.77
N SER A 284 1.38 -5.36 5.87
CA SER A 284 0.21 -5.04 6.72
C SER A 284 -0.54 -3.78 6.27
N VAL A 285 0.11 -2.88 5.53
CA VAL A 285 -0.48 -1.67 4.97
C VAL A 285 -0.47 -1.77 3.46
N PHE A 286 -1.61 -1.57 2.82
CA PHE A 286 -1.77 -1.74 1.39
C PHE A 286 -2.27 -0.46 0.74
N LEU A 287 -1.52 0.03 -0.24
CA LEU A 287 -1.77 1.29 -0.93
C LEU A 287 -2.10 1.00 -2.40
N CYS A 288 -3.23 1.50 -2.88
CA CYS A 288 -3.71 1.27 -4.23
C CYS A 288 -3.91 2.59 -4.98
N ASP A 289 -3.13 2.84 -6.02
CA ASP A 289 -3.22 4.06 -6.83
C ASP A 289 -4.04 3.81 -8.11
N GLU A 290 -5.21 4.44 -8.19
CA GLU A 290 -6.08 4.44 -9.38
C GLU A 290 -6.38 3.05 -9.97
N ILE A 291 -6.68 2.08 -9.11
CA ILE A 291 -6.89 0.68 -9.52
C ILE A 291 -8.14 0.45 -10.39
N SER A 292 -9.06 1.41 -10.47
CA SER A 292 -10.24 1.36 -11.34
C SER A 292 -9.99 1.79 -12.78
N THR A 293 -8.79 2.30 -13.10
CA THR A 293 -8.50 2.81 -14.45
C THR A 293 -8.61 1.70 -15.49
N GLY A 294 -9.50 1.87 -16.47
CA GLY A 294 -9.70 0.89 -17.55
C GLY A 294 -10.49 -0.35 -17.14
N LEU A 295 -11.15 -0.33 -15.98
CA LEU A 295 -12.10 -1.34 -15.53
C LEU A 295 -13.55 -0.83 -15.60
N ASP A 296 -14.48 -1.76 -15.69
CA ASP A 296 -15.89 -1.49 -15.45
C ASP A 296 -16.20 -1.44 -13.94
N SER A 297 -17.40 -0.94 -13.61
CA SER A 297 -17.85 -0.78 -12.23
C SER A 297 -17.92 -2.11 -11.48
N ALA A 298 -18.33 -3.19 -12.17
CA ALA A 298 -18.42 -4.52 -11.59
C ALA A 298 -17.04 -5.07 -11.18
N ALA A 299 -16.05 -5.06 -12.09
CA ALA A 299 -14.70 -5.52 -11.74
C ALA A 299 -14.06 -4.66 -10.64
N THR A 300 -14.32 -3.35 -10.65
CA THR A 300 -13.84 -2.45 -9.58
C THR A 300 -14.45 -2.84 -8.23
N PHE A 301 -15.77 -3.06 -8.18
CA PHE A 301 -16.47 -3.48 -6.97
C PHE A 301 -15.97 -4.82 -6.45
N ASP A 302 -15.72 -5.79 -7.32
CA ASP A 302 -15.19 -7.11 -6.94
C ASP A 302 -13.79 -7.00 -6.30
N ILE A 303 -12.89 -6.18 -6.88
CA ILE A 303 -11.55 -5.95 -6.33
C ILE A 303 -11.64 -5.27 -4.95
N VAL A 304 -12.45 -4.22 -4.83
CA VAL A 304 -12.62 -3.48 -3.57
C VAL A 304 -13.24 -4.39 -2.49
N THR A 305 -14.22 -5.22 -2.85
CA THR A 305 -14.83 -6.20 -1.93
C THR A 305 -13.83 -7.26 -1.48
N SER A 306 -12.96 -7.71 -2.37
CA SER A 306 -11.87 -8.63 -2.04
C SER A 306 -10.89 -8.00 -1.04
N LEU A 307 -10.49 -6.73 -1.26
CA LEU A 307 -9.64 -5.98 -0.33
C LEU A 307 -10.32 -5.71 1.01
N ARG A 308 -11.63 -5.44 1.01
CA ARG A 308 -12.44 -5.31 2.23
C ARG A 308 -12.47 -6.60 3.04
N THR A 309 -12.60 -7.73 2.36
CA THR A 309 -12.56 -9.06 2.98
C THR A 309 -11.19 -9.33 3.60
N TRP A 310 -10.11 -9.06 2.87
CA TRP A 310 -8.74 -9.16 3.38
C TRP A 310 -8.49 -8.28 4.60
N CYS A 311 -8.90 -7.01 4.55
CA CYS A 311 -8.79 -6.05 5.66
C CYS A 311 -9.49 -6.59 6.93
N LYS A 312 -10.72 -7.11 6.80
CA LYS A 312 -11.48 -7.67 7.93
C LYS A 312 -10.89 -8.97 8.49
N THR A 313 -10.41 -9.87 7.63
CA THR A 313 -9.93 -11.20 8.08
C THR A 313 -8.49 -11.19 8.55
N MET A 314 -7.62 -10.45 7.87
CA MET A 314 -6.19 -10.37 8.15
C MET A 314 -5.83 -9.19 9.06
N GLY A 315 -6.74 -8.23 9.25
CA GLY A 315 -6.52 -7.04 10.07
C GLY A 315 -5.61 -5.99 9.42
N GLY A 316 -5.32 -6.11 8.13
CA GLY A 316 -4.48 -5.16 7.40
C GLY A 316 -5.21 -3.84 7.12
N THR A 317 -4.46 -2.77 6.93
CA THR A 317 -4.98 -1.45 6.55
C THR A 317 -4.92 -1.28 5.04
N VAL A 318 -5.97 -0.73 4.44
CA VAL A 318 -6.02 -0.49 2.98
C VAL A 318 -6.33 0.97 2.70
N ILE A 319 -5.55 1.60 1.82
CA ILE A 319 -5.80 2.96 1.32
C ILE A 319 -5.91 2.90 -0.19
N ILE A 320 -7.03 3.33 -0.75
CA ILE A 320 -7.28 3.26 -2.20
C ILE A 320 -7.61 4.65 -2.74
N ALA A 321 -6.88 5.08 -3.76
CA ALA A 321 -7.28 6.22 -4.58
C ALA A 321 -8.16 5.77 -5.74
N LEU A 322 -9.40 6.26 -5.79
CA LEU A 322 -10.33 6.00 -6.89
C LEU A 322 -10.76 7.32 -7.52
N LEU A 323 -10.88 7.31 -8.85
CA LEU A 323 -11.49 8.40 -9.60
C LEU A 323 -12.98 8.05 -9.81
N GLN A 324 -13.88 8.83 -9.19
CA GLN A 324 -15.33 8.68 -9.33
C GLN A 324 -15.86 7.27 -9.05
N PRO A 325 -15.70 6.75 -7.82
CA PRO A 325 -16.26 5.46 -7.43
C PRO A 325 -17.80 5.50 -7.37
N THR A 326 -18.45 4.37 -7.66
CA THR A 326 -19.91 4.23 -7.51
C THR A 326 -20.32 4.20 -6.03
N PRO A 327 -21.60 4.47 -5.67
CA PRO A 327 -22.03 4.49 -4.28
C PRO A 327 -21.73 3.18 -3.55
N GLU A 328 -21.93 2.04 -4.21
CA GLU A 328 -21.72 0.71 -3.63
C GLU A 328 -20.24 0.46 -3.29
N VAL A 329 -19.33 1.02 -4.10
CA VAL A 329 -17.89 0.98 -3.84
C VAL A 329 -17.54 1.87 -2.66
N VAL A 330 -18.08 3.09 -2.61
CA VAL A 330 -17.86 4.05 -1.51
C VAL A 330 -18.32 3.47 -0.16
N GLU A 331 -19.41 2.71 -0.14
CA GLU A 331 -19.92 2.04 1.07
C GLU A 331 -18.96 1.01 1.68
N GLN A 332 -17.99 0.49 0.93
CA GLN A 332 -17.00 -0.45 1.44
C GLN A 332 -15.96 0.21 2.37
N PHE A 333 -15.85 1.53 2.35
CA PHE A 333 -14.83 2.29 3.09
C PHE A 333 -15.33 2.80 4.45
N ASP A 334 -14.40 2.85 5.41
CA ASP A 334 -14.66 3.35 6.76
C ASP A 334 -14.41 4.86 6.84
N ASP A 335 -13.27 5.31 6.30
CA ASP A 335 -12.82 6.71 6.32
C ASP A 335 -12.63 7.23 4.87
N ILE A 336 -12.82 8.53 4.67
CA ILE A 336 -12.51 9.26 3.43
C ILE A 336 -11.41 10.28 3.72
N LEU A 337 -10.41 10.33 2.85
CA LEU A 337 -9.39 11.36 2.79
C LEU A 337 -9.53 12.12 1.48
N MET A 338 -9.82 13.42 1.57
CA MET A 338 -10.10 14.26 0.41
C MET A 338 -8.94 15.20 0.13
N LEU A 339 -8.42 15.16 -1.10
CA LEU A 339 -7.32 16.02 -1.55
C LEU A 339 -7.76 16.94 -2.69
N ASN A 340 -7.39 18.22 -2.60
CA ASN A 340 -7.57 19.19 -3.67
C ASN A 340 -6.34 20.08 -3.80
N GLU A 341 -5.71 20.09 -4.98
CA GLU A 341 -4.50 20.89 -5.26
C GLU A 341 -3.38 20.74 -4.20
N GLY A 342 -3.22 19.53 -3.64
CA GLY A 342 -2.23 19.24 -2.62
C GLY A 342 -2.64 19.57 -1.18
N TYR A 343 -3.81 20.20 -0.97
CA TYR A 343 -4.39 20.42 0.35
C TYR A 343 -5.29 19.26 0.75
N MET A 344 -5.24 18.88 2.03
CA MET A 344 -6.19 17.97 2.63
C MET A 344 -7.44 18.74 3.06
N VAL A 345 -8.56 18.51 2.36
CA VAL A 345 -9.83 19.21 2.57
C VAL A 345 -10.65 18.57 3.69
N TYR A 346 -10.58 17.24 3.78
CA TYR A 346 -11.29 16.44 4.77
C TYR A 346 -10.51 15.15 5.03
N HIS A 347 -10.51 14.70 6.29
CA HIS A 347 -10.05 13.37 6.65
C HIS A 347 -10.86 12.87 7.86
N GLY A 348 -11.60 11.78 7.69
CA GLY A 348 -12.41 11.22 8.77
C GLY A 348 -13.46 10.24 8.27
N PRO A 349 -14.44 9.89 9.13
CA PRO A 349 -15.45 8.88 8.82
C PRO A 349 -16.24 9.22 7.57
N ARG A 350 -16.49 8.21 6.72
CA ARG A 350 -17.33 8.35 5.52
C ARG A 350 -18.72 8.89 5.85
N THR A 351 -19.30 8.49 6.98
CA THR A 351 -20.65 8.89 7.40
C THR A 351 -20.75 10.36 7.81
N SER A 352 -19.64 10.99 8.16
CA SER A 352 -19.61 12.39 8.64
C SER A 352 -19.28 13.41 7.55
N ILE A 353 -18.90 12.97 6.35
CA ILE A 353 -18.45 13.88 5.29
C ILE A 353 -19.58 14.77 4.75
N LEU A 354 -20.78 14.23 4.53
CA LEU A 354 -21.90 15.02 4.01
C LEU A 354 -22.36 16.08 5.04
N PRO A 355 -22.60 15.74 6.33
CA PRO A 355 -22.85 16.76 7.35
C PRO A 355 -21.75 17.83 7.46
N TYR A 356 -20.48 17.44 7.26
CA TYR A 356 -19.36 18.40 7.26
C TYR A 356 -19.51 19.44 6.14
N PHE A 357 -19.83 19.02 4.90
CA PHE A 357 -20.04 19.93 3.78
C PHE A 357 -21.35 20.72 3.87
N GLU A 358 -22.41 20.14 4.44
CA GLU A 358 -23.67 20.84 4.72
C GLU A 358 -23.46 22.03 5.68
N ASN A 359 -22.66 21.84 6.73
CA ASN A 359 -22.29 22.92 7.66
C ASN A 359 -21.47 24.05 7.00
N LEU A 360 -20.81 23.76 5.87
CA LEU A 360 -20.10 24.74 5.04
C LEU A 360 -21.02 25.40 3.99
N GLY A 361 -22.30 25.03 3.94
CA GLY A 361 -23.31 25.57 3.01
C GLY A 361 -23.46 24.78 1.71
N PHE A 362 -22.85 23.61 1.58
CA PHE A 362 -22.95 22.75 0.39
C PHE A 362 -23.92 21.59 0.65
N TYR A 363 -25.01 21.53 -0.11
CA TYR A 363 -26.03 20.48 0.03
C TYR A 363 -25.98 19.51 -1.15
N CYS A 364 -25.88 18.21 -0.86
CA CYS A 364 -25.89 17.18 -1.88
C CYS A 364 -27.31 17.00 -2.44
N PRO A 365 -27.54 17.18 -3.75
CA PRO A 365 -28.86 16.94 -4.34
C PRO A 365 -29.25 15.45 -4.30
N LEU A 366 -30.54 15.14 -4.17
CA LEU A 366 -31.07 13.77 -4.03
C LEU A 366 -30.77 12.81 -5.20
N ARG A 367 -30.37 13.32 -6.36
CA ARG A 367 -30.12 12.53 -7.58
C ARG A 367 -28.64 12.52 -8.01
N VAL A 368 -27.77 13.12 -7.20
CA VAL A 368 -26.34 13.20 -7.48
C VAL A 368 -25.63 12.21 -6.57
N ASP A 369 -24.68 11.47 -7.12
CA ASP A 369 -23.82 10.59 -6.35
C ASP A 369 -23.01 11.42 -5.34
N PRO A 370 -22.94 11.02 -4.05
CA PRO A 370 -22.20 11.75 -3.04
C PRO A 370 -20.72 11.98 -3.38
N ALA A 371 -20.01 10.98 -3.94
CA ALA A 371 -18.61 11.13 -4.32
C ALA A 371 -18.44 12.09 -5.49
N ASP A 372 -19.32 12.04 -6.49
CA ASP A 372 -19.32 13.02 -7.59
C ASP A 372 -19.59 14.44 -7.06
N PHE A 373 -20.61 14.61 -6.20
CA PHE A 373 -20.91 15.90 -5.57
C PHE A 373 -19.69 16.46 -4.82
N LEU A 374 -19.02 15.65 -4.01
CA LEU A 374 -17.82 16.07 -3.27
C LEU A 374 -16.71 16.53 -4.23
N ILE A 375 -16.44 15.76 -5.29
CA ILE A 375 -15.44 16.12 -6.30
C ILE A 375 -15.81 17.43 -7.01
N GLU A 376 -17.09 17.64 -7.33
CA GLU A 376 -17.59 18.86 -7.97
C GLU A 376 -17.43 20.09 -7.07
N VAL A 377 -17.81 19.99 -5.80
CA VAL A 377 -17.67 21.06 -4.80
C VAL A 377 -16.22 21.50 -4.68
N THR A 378 -15.28 20.55 -4.62
CA THR A 378 -13.85 20.88 -4.51
C THR A 378 -13.22 21.38 -5.81
N SER A 379 -13.76 21.00 -6.96
CA SER A 379 -13.29 21.49 -8.27
C SER A 379 -13.79 22.90 -8.62
N GLY A 380 -14.73 23.46 -7.84
CA GLY A 380 -15.40 24.72 -8.16
C GLY A 380 -16.32 24.66 -9.38
N ARG A 381 -16.67 23.44 -9.83
CA ARG A 381 -17.60 23.21 -10.96
C ARG A 381 -19.06 23.08 -10.52
N GLY A 382 -19.30 22.74 -9.26
CA GLY A 382 -20.64 22.78 -8.67
C GLY A 382 -21.05 24.24 -8.42
N LYS A 383 -21.96 24.76 -9.24
CA LYS A 383 -22.62 26.06 -9.05
C LYS A 383 -24.08 25.88 -8.68
#